data_AF-A0A921IL61-F1
#
_entry.id   AF-A0A921IL61-F1
#
_cell.length_a   1.000
_cell.length_b   1.000
_cell.length_c   1.000
_cell.angle_alpha   90.00
_cell.angle_beta   90.00
_cell.angle_gamma   90.00
#
_symmetry.space_group_name_H-M   'P 1'
#
loop_
_entity.id
_entity.type
_entity.pdbx_description
1 polymer ?
#
loop_
_entity_poly.entity_id
_entity_poly.type
_entity_poly.pdbx_seq_one_letter_code
_entity_poly.pdbx_strand_id
1 'polypeptide(L)'
;MNAVETKPKRSVKKILLTVLAVLVVLLVLAFAGIWAVWHNEISSVASIRMLRERNDDHLDGAVYSMEVKGDFYLDDFVAQGGVSSDTELIQFITDNITHGVVNLNMTAPEIGCSSFTATAENGDALFARNYDFSKTNAMLVFTEANEGRHATISTVDLQFLGIDVDQDMTGLMDKVICLAAPYAPLDGINDAGVSCGIYMTYQGGEETVATSQDTDKPDFTSTTLLRLILDYADSVEEAVEIASSYDLHDSANTSYHYMVADSTGKSAILEWTNDSAVDTTDNDGSQRTLKVVYNDQDSAIGEREAASNYQVVTNFVLQPGYYDGVPAENKKGADRYDRLYQELQATDGVVADEQAAMDILQAVGRRGWDNDDKNSCTVHSAVYNLTQKTVLWVTNENYDDPGAVFTFSLAR
;
A
#
# COMPACT_ATOMS: atom_id res chain seq x y z
N MET A 1 48.35 54.58 -49.29
CA MET A 1 48.34 53.10 -49.28
C MET A 1 47.88 52.68 -47.90
N ASN A 2 46.64 52.21 -47.76
CA ASN A 2 46.10 51.78 -46.47
C ASN A 2 46.62 50.38 -46.16
N ALA A 3 47.24 50.23 -44.99
CA ALA A 3 47.69 48.93 -44.49
C ALA A 3 46.45 48.09 -44.15
N VAL A 4 46.31 46.95 -44.82
CA VAL A 4 45.31 45.93 -44.47
C VAL A 4 45.86 45.16 -43.27
N GLU A 5 45.29 45.43 -42.09
CA GLU A 5 45.54 44.62 -40.89
C GLU A 5 45.07 43.18 -41.12
N THR A 6 46.03 42.25 -41.18
CA THR A 6 45.74 40.82 -41.20
C THR A 6 45.42 40.34 -39.79
N LYS A 7 44.12 40.16 -39.49
CA LYS A 7 43.68 39.56 -38.23
C LYS A 7 44.35 38.19 -38.03
N PRO A 8 44.90 37.90 -36.83
CA PRO A 8 45.58 36.64 -36.58
C PRO A 8 44.58 35.46 -36.67
N LYS A 9 44.89 34.47 -37.53
CA LYS A 9 44.11 33.23 -37.62
C LYS A 9 44.13 32.54 -36.24
N ARG A 10 42.98 32.47 -35.57
CA ARG A 10 42.83 31.66 -34.34
C ARG A 10 43.26 30.23 -34.63
N SER A 11 44.19 29.71 -33.84
CA SER A 11 44.62 28.31 -33.89
C SER A 11 43.39 27.40 -33.76
N VAL A 12 43.26 26.43 -34.67
CA VAL A 12 42.17 25.43 -34.70
C VAL A 12 41.99 24.77 -33.33
N LYS A 13 43.09 24.54 -32.60
CA LYS A 13 43.08 24.00 -31.23
C LYS A 13 42.34 24.91 -30.23
N LYS A 14 42.50 26.23 -30.34
CA LYS A 14 41.78 27.21 -29.48
C LYS A 14 40.29 27.25 -29.81
N ILE A 15 39.93 27.14 -31.09
CA ILE A 15 38.52 27.06 -31.51
C ILE A 15 37.87 25.78 -30.96
N LEU A 16 38.55 24.63 -31.08
CA LEU A 16 38.06 23.36 -30.58
C LEU A 16 37.87 23.37 -29.05
N LEU A 17 38.83 23.95 -28.31
CA LEU A 17 38.73 24.13 -26.85
C LEU A 17 37.58 25.06 -26.46
N THR A 18 37.34 26.16 -27.19
CA THR A 18 36.19 27.03 -26.92
C THR A 18 34.88 26.30 -27.21
N VAL A 19 34.77 25.55 -28.30
CA VAL A 19 33.56 24.77 -28.63
C VAL A 19 33.30 23.71 -27.56
N LEU A 20 34.32 22.96 -27.14
CA LEU A 20 34.20 21.98 -26.06
C LEU A 20 33.76 22.64 -24.75
N ALA A 21 34.36 23.78 -24.38
CA ALA A 21 33.98 24.50 -23.17
C ALA A 21 32.52 24.99 -23.23
N VAL A 22 32.06 25.50 -24.38
CA VAL A 22 30.66 25.90 -24.57
C VAL A 22 29.72 24.69 -24.46
N LEU A 23 30.07 23.56 -25.07
CA LEU A 23 29.28 22.33 -24.96
C LEU A 23 29.19 21.84 -23.51
N VAL A 24 30.29 21.88 -22.75
CA VAL A 24 30.29 21.53 -21.32
C VAL A 24 29.40 22.48 -20.53
N VAL A 25 29.46 23.79 -20.77
CA VAL A 25 28.58 24.76 -20.09
C VAL A 25 27.12 24.51 -20.44
N LEU A 26 26.78 24.24 -21.70
CA LEU A 26 25.41 23.92 -22.10
C LEU A 26 24.91 22.62 -21.45
N LEU A 27 25.76 21.59 -21.36
CA LEU A 27 25.43 20.34 -20.66
C LEU A 27 25.21 20.58 -19.17
N VAL A 28 26.04 21.40 -18.52
CA VAL A 28 25.87 21.76 -17.11
C VAL A 28 24.58 22.54 -16.89
N LEU A 29 24.25 23.50 -17.75
CA LEU A 29 22.99 24.25 -17.66
C LEU A 29 21.77 23.35 -17.91
N ALA A 30 21.85 22.42 -18.86
CA ALA A 30 20.79 21.44 -19.10
C ALA A 30 20.61 20.51 -17.89
N PHE A 31 21.70 19.99 -17.31
CA PHE A 31 21.64 19.15 -16.12
C PHE A 31 21.10 19.92 -14.90
N ALA A 32 21.52 21.17 -14.71
CA ALA A 32 21.00 22.02 -13.64
C ALA A 32 19.50 22.31 -13.82
N GLY A 33 19.03 22.50 -15.06
CA GLY A 33 17.61 22.66 -15.37
C GLY A 33 16.79 21.41 -15.08
N ILE A 34 17.28 20.23 -15.49
CA ILE A 34 16.64 18.94 -15.18
C ILE A 34 16.59 18.73 -13.67
N TRP A 35 17.72 18.91 -12.98
CA TRP A 35 17.80 18.75 -11.53
C TRP A 35 16.87 19.71 -10.79
N ALA A 36 16.77 20.98 -11.21
CA ALA A 36 15.89 21.94 -10.56
C ALA A 36 14.41 21.53 -10.56
N VAL A 37 13.99 20.76 -11.56
CA VAL A 37 12.60 20.27 -11.69
C VAL A 37 12.46 18.87 -11.09
N TRP A 38 13.41 17.97 -11.32
CA TRP A 38 13.30 16.53 -11.02
C TRP A 38 14.14 16.06 -9.81
N HIS A 39 14.63 16.97 -8.96
CA HIS A 39 15.54 16.58 -7.88
C HIS A 39 14.94 15.54 -6.93
N ASN A 40 13.63 15.62 -6.65
CA ASN A 40 12.94 14.69 -5.76
C ASN A 40 12.79 13.32 -6.40
N GLU A 41 12.36 13.27 -7.66
CA GLU A 41 12.17 12.07 -8.47
C GLU A 41 13.51 11.36 -8.69
N ILE A 42 14.55 12.11 -9.06
CA ILE A 42 15.91 11.57 -9.24
C ILE A 42 16.44 11.02 -7.92
N SER A 43 16.24 11.73 -6.81
CA SER A 43 16.69 11.27 -5.49
C SER A 43 15.94 10.02 -5.03
N SER A 44 14.64 9.95 -5.30
CA SER A 44 13.80 8.78 -4.98
C SER A 44 14.23 7.57 -5.80
N VAL A 45 14.38 7.70 -7.12
CA VAL A 45 14.90 6.64 -8.00
C VAL A 45 16.30 6.17 -7.58
N ALA A 46 17.17 7.11 -7.20
CA ALA A 46 18.52 6.80 -6.75
C ALA A 46 18.56 6.09 -5.40
N SER A 47 17.51 6.21 -4.58
CA SER A 47 17.39 5.55 -3.28
C SER A 47 17.01 4.07 -3.38
N ILE A 48 16.50 3.62 -4.54
CA ILE A 48 16.00 2.26 -4.72
C ILE A 48 17.11 1.24 -4.50
N ARG A 49 16.86 0.28 -3.59
CA ARG A 49 17.76 -0.82 -3.27
C ARG A 49 17.01 -2.14 -3.33
N MET A 50 17.69 -3.18 -3.80
CA MET A 50 17.24 -4.56 -3.61
C MET A 50 17.65 -5.00 -2.21
N LEU A 51 16.68 -5.47 -1.44
CA LEU A 51 16.88 -6.01 -0.10
C LEU A 51 17.07 -7.53 -0.14
N ARG A 52 16.35 -8.22 -1.04
CA ARG A 52 16.44 -9.67 -1.22
C ARG A 52 16.24 -10.04 -2.69
N GLU A 53 17.06 -10.96 -3.18
CA GLU A 53 16.91 -11.57 -4.50
C GLU A 53 15.72 -12.52 -4.52
N ARG A 54 15.12 -12.71 -5.70
CA ARG A 54 14.06 -13.69 -5.91
C ARG A 54 14.55 -15.13 -5.72
N ASN A 55 13.63 -16.02 -5.36
CA ASN A 55 13.87 -17.46 -5.31
C ASN A 55 12.73 -18.17 -6.04
N ASP A 56 12.94 -18.39 -7.34
CA ASP A 56 11.91 -18.95 -8.22
C ASP A 56 11.49 -20.37 -7.80
N ASP A 57 12.39 -21.17 -7.23
CA ASP A 57 12.10 -22.53 -6.76
C ASP A 57 11.16 -22.54 -5.53
N HIS A 58 11.23 -21.48 -4.71
CA HIS A 58 10.34 -21.30 -3.55
C HIS A 58 9.13 -20.40 -3.87
N LEU A 59 9.04 -19.86 -5.09
CA LEU A 59 8.06 -18.86 -5.52
C LEU A 59 8.16 -17.51 -4.77
N ASP A 60 9.38 -17.12 -4.41
CA ASP A 60 9.65 -15.82 -3.81
C ASP A 60 9.88 -14.76 -4.90
N GLY A 61 9.30 -13.58 -4.71
CA GLY A 61 9.67 -12.42 -5.50
C GLY A 61 10.87 -11.71 -4.92
N ALA A 62 11.43 -10.77 -5.68
CA ALA A 62 12.46 -9.87 -5.17
C ALA A 62 11.83 -8.81 -4.26
N VAL A 63 12.57 -8.42 -3.22
CA VAL A 63 12.17 -7.37 -2.29
C VAL A 63 13.03 -6.14 -2.50
N TYR A 64 12.39 -4.98 -2.63
CA TYR A 64 13.04 -3.69 -2.80
C TYR A 64 12.67 -2.72 -1.68
N SER A 65 13.43 -1.65 -1.56
CA SER A 65 13.07 -0.48 -0.76
C SER A 65 13.25 0.81 -1.56
N MET A 66 12.43 1.82 -1.29
CA MET A 66 12.58 3.16 -1.85
C MET A 66 12.31 4.23 -0.78
N GLU A 67 13.20 5.22 -0.67
CA GLU A 67 12.96 6.45 0.08
C GLU A 67 12.41 7.53 -0.87
N VAL A 68 11.15 7.87 -0.70
CA VAL A 68 10.47 8.90 -1.49
C VAL A 68 10.84 10.27 -0.93
N LYS A 69 11.29 11.15 -1.82
CA LYS A 69 11.63 12.55 -1.50
C LYS A 69 10.56 13.49 -2.01
N GLY A 70 10.32 14.58 -1.28
CA GLY A 70 9.27 15.54 -1.60
C GLY A 70 7.88 15.09 -1.17
N ASP A 71 6.86 15.77 -1.69
CA ASP A 71 5.45 15.53 -1.40
C ASP A 71 4.79 14.53 -2.38
N PHE A 72 5.52 14.11 -3.42
CA PHE A 72 5.06 13.26 -4.52
C PHE A 72 3.72 13.72 -5.11
N TYR A 73 3.44 15.03 -5.10
CA TYR A 73 2.23 15.66 -5.62
C TYR A 73 0.93 15.24 -4.93
N LEU A 74 0.99 14.67 -3.71
CA LEU A 74 -0.22 14.24 -3.01
C LEU A 74 -1.12 15.43 -2.63
N ASP A 75 -0.55 16.57 -2.21
CA ASP A 75 -1.34 17.75 -1.88
C ASP A 75 -2.10 18.28 -3.12
N ASP A 76 -1.44 18.25 -4.29
CA ASP A 76 -2.08 18.61 -5.57
C ASP A 76 -3.16 17.60 -5.96
N PHE A 77 -2.92 16.29 -5.74
CA PHE A 77 -3.89 15.22 -5.95
C PHE A 77 -5.14 15.40 -5.08
N VAL A 78 -4.96 15.73 -3.80
CA VAL A 78 -6.07 16.02 -2.88
C VAL A 78 -6.78 17.31 -3.28
N ALA A 79 -6.05 18.36 -3.62
CA ALA A 79 -6.61 19.66 -3.97
C ALA A 79 -7.49 19.65 -5.24
N GLN A 80 -7.20 18.75 -6.19
CA GLN A 80 -8.06 18.54 -7.36
C GLN A 80 -9.30 17.68 -7.09
N GLY A 81 -9.44 17.13 -5.87
CA GLY A 81 -10.54 16.24 -5.49
C GLY A 81 -10.26 14.76 -5.75
N GLY A 82 -8.99 14.36 -5.87
CA GLY A 82 -8.58 12.98 -6.15
C GLY A 82 -8.92 12.53 -7.58
N VAL A 83 -9.31 11.27 -7.73
CA VAL A 83 -9.67 10.62 -9.01
C VAL A 83 -10.68 9.49 -8.81
N SER A 84 -11.51 9.26 -9.82
CA SER A 84 -12.64 8.30 -9.78
C SER A 84 -12.32 6.93 -10.42
N SER A 85 -11.12 6.75 -10.99
CA SER A 85 -10.75 5.50 -11.67
C SER A 85 -9.24 5.28 -11.78
N ASP A 86 -8.84 4.02 -12.01
CA ASP A 86 -7.45 3.64 -12.28
C ASP A 86 -6.87 4.37 -13.51
N THR A 87 -7.70 4.67 -14.51
CA THR A 87 -7.25 5.41 -15.70
C THR A 87 -6.91 6.86 -15.36
N GLU A 88 -7.73 7.51 -14.54
CA GLU A 88 -7.46 8.88 -14.08
C GLU A 88 -6.26 8.94 -13.15
N LEU A 89 -6.09 7.93 -12.28
CA LEU A 89 -4.90 7.81 -11.42
C LEU A 89 -3.62 7.68 -12.26
N ILE A 90 -3.62 6.77 -13.25
CA ILE A 90 -2.50 6.60 -14.19
C ILE A 90 -2.19 7.92 -14.89
N GLN A 91 -3.22 8.64 -15.35
CA GLN A 91 -3.05 9.91 -16.04
C GLN A 91 -2.44 10.97 -15.10
N PHE A 92 -2.94 11.10 -13.87
CA PHE A 92 -2.41 12.03 -12.87
C PHE A 92 -0.92 11.76 -12.59
N ILE A 93 -0.55 10.50 -12.35
CA ILE A 93 0.83 10.11 -12.09
C ILE A 93 1.70 10.38 -13.33
N THR A 94 1.17 10.10 -14.52
CA THR A 94 1.89 10.34 -15.77
C THR A 94 2.17 11.83 -15.99
N ASP A 95 1.21 12.71 -15.70
CA ASP A 95 1.37 14.15 -15.94
C ASP A 95 2.27 14.82 -14.89
N ASN A 96 2.14 14.42 -13.62
CA ASN A 96 2.82 15.08 -12.51
C ASN A 96 4.16 14.45 -12.15
N ILE A 97 4.24 13.12 -12.10
CA ILE A 97 5.44 12.41 -11.62
C ILE A 97 6.37 12.04 -12.78
N THR A 98 5.82 11.47 -13.86
CA THR A 98 6.63 11.03 -14.99
C THR A 98 6.69 12.06 -16.12
N HIS A 99 5.95 13.16 -16.02
CA HIS A 99 5.84 14.22 -17.02
C HIS A 99 5.66 13.70 -18.46
N GLY A 100 4.85 12.66 -18.65
CA GLY A 100 4.56 12.03 -19.93
C GLY A 100 5.69 11.17 -20.50
N VAL A 101 6.74 10.89 -19.72
CA VAL A 101 7.89 10.10 -20.17
C VAL A 101 7.60 8.60 -20.13
N VAL A 102 6.67 8.16 -19.27
CA VAL A 102 6.38 6.75 -19.01
C VAL A 102 4.91 6.45 -19.20
N ASN A 103 4.61 5.41 -19.97
CA ASN A 103 3.27 4.84 -20.03
C ASN A 103 3.13 3.79 -18.93
N LEU A 104 2.34 4.09 -17.90
CA LEU A 104 2.02 3.15 -16.85
C LEU A 104 0.89 2.22 -17.30
N ASN A 105 1.01 0.95 -16.95
CA ASN A 105 -0.07 -0.02 -17.12
C ASN A 105 -0.25 -0.72 -15.78
N MET A 106 -1.38 -0.47 -15.12
CA MET A 106 -1.70 -1.06 -13.84
C MET A 106 -2.70 -2.19 -14.06
N THR A 107 -2.37 -3.37 -13.55
CA THR A 107 -3.29 -4.51 -13.49
C THR A 107 -3.28 -5.03 -12.07
N ALA A 108 -4.46 -5.16 -11.48
CA ALA A 108 -4.60 -5.70 -10.14
C ALA A 108 -5.32 -7.06 -10.23
N PRO A 109 -4.64 -8.17 -9.89
CA PRO A 109 -5.24 -9.50 -9.90
C PRO A 109 -6.00 -9.79 -8.59
N GLU A 110 -6.61 -10.98 -8.46
CA GLU A 110 -7.33 -11.40 -7.25
C GLU A 110 -6.40 -11.61 -6.04
N ILE A 111 -6.67 -10.98 -4.89
CA ILE A 111 -5.78 -10.94 -3.71
C ILE A 111 -6.47 -11.49 -2.46
N GLY A 112 -5.79 -12.36 -1.74
CA GLY A 112 -6.13 -12.75 -0.38
C GLY A 112 -5.43 -11.86 0.64
N CYS A 113 -6.02 -11.60 1.79
CA CYS A 113 -5.36 -10.93 2.90
C CYS A 113 -5.92 -11.46 4.24
N SER A 114 -5.16 -11.32 5.32
CA SER A 114 -5.69 -11.49 6.68
C SER A 114 -5.00 -10.56 7.66
N SER A 115 -5.70 -10.11 8.68
CA SER A 115 -5.14 -9.24 9.71
C SER A 115 -5.85 -9.35 11.04
N PHE A 116 -5.15 -8.91 12.07
CA PHE A 116 -5.70 -8.76 13.40
C PHE A 116 -4.98 -7.66 14.19
N THR A 117 -5.63 -7.18 15.24
CA THR A 117 -4.98 -6.39 16.31
C THR A 117 -4.67 -7.25 17.51
N ALA A 118 -3.65 -6.87 18.27
CA ALA A 118 -3.29 -7.52 19.52
C ALA A 118 -2.62 -6.50 20.46
N THR A 119 -2.51 -6.87 21.74
CA THR A 119 -1.71 -6.13 22.72
C THR A 119 -0.49 -6.98 23.08
N ALA A 120 0.70 -6.41 23.05
CA ALA A 120 1.89 -7.10 23.57
C ALA A 120 1.88 -7.11 25.11
N GLU A 121 2.58 -8.05 25.76
CA GLU A 121 2.66 -8.13 27.24
C GLU A 121 3.22 -6.85 27.88
N ASN A 122 4.03 -6.09 27.14
CA ASN A 122 4.55 -4.79 27.58
C ASN A 122 3.53 -3.63 27.48
N GLY A 123 2.34 -3.90 26.93
CA GLY A 123 1.24 -2.94 26.73
C GLY A 123 1.25 -2.24 25.37
N ASP A 124 2.19 -2.56 24.47
CA ASP A 124 2.21 -1.96 23.13
C ASP A 124 1.02 -2.47 22.28
N ALA A 125 0.44 -1.56 21.50
CA ALA A 125 -0.61 -1.89 20.53
C ALA A 125 0.02 -2.42 19.23
N LEU A 126 -0.49 -3.56 18.73
CA LEU A 126 0.00 -4.22 17.53
C LEU A 126 -1.09 -4.30 16.44
N PHE A 127 -0.68 -4.11 15.20
CA PHE A 127 -1.45 -4.44 13.99
C PHE A 127 -0.66 -5.44 13.15
N ALA A 128 -1.24 -6.61 12.88
CA ALA A 128 -0.59 -7.70 12.19
C ALA A 128 -1.31 -8.03 10.89
N ARG A 129 -0.57 -8.25 9.80
CA ARG A 129 -1.11 -8.51 8.47
C ARG A 129 -0.33 -9.54 7.67
N ASN A 130 -1.05 -10.42 6.99
CA ASN A 130 -0.60 -11.15 5.80
C ASN A 130 -1.19 -10.54 4.53
N TYR A 131 -0.35 -10.38 3.51
CA TYR A 131 -0.75 -10.14 2.13
C TYR A 131 -0.52 -11.40 1.31
N ASP A 132 -1.60 -11.97 0.78
CA ASP A 132 -1.64 -13.28 0.17
C ASP A 132 -1.90 -13.17 -1.32
N PHE A 133 -0.93 -13.60 -2.11
CA PHE A 133 -1.03 -13.49 -3.55
C PHE A 133 -0.22 -14.57 -4.27
N SER A 134 -0.22 -14.55 -5.59
CA SER A 134 0.79 -15.28 -6.37
C SER A 134 2.17 -14.62 -6.23
N LYS A 135 3.23 -15.32 -6.65
CA LYS A 135 4.59 -14.77 -6.67
C LYS A 135 4.60 -13.37 -7.29
N THR A 136 5.11 -12.40 -6.52
CA THR A 136 5.25 -11.01 -6.97
C THR A 136 6.43 -10.33 -6.29
N ASN A 137 6.97 -9.30 -6.94
CA ASN A 137 8.01 -8.45 -6.37
C ASN A 137 7.36 -7.41 -5.42
N ALA A 138 7.94 -7.22 -4.24
CA ALA A 138 7.44 -6.27 -3.25
C ALA A 138 8.40 -5.08 -3.06
N MET A 139 7.86 -3.92 -2.72
CA MET A 139 8.64 -2.74 -2.35
C MET A 139 8.17 -2.16 -1.03
N LEU A 140 9.13 -1.97 -0.11
CA LEU A 140 8.96 -1.15 1.09
C LEU A 140 9.21 0.31 0.72
N VAL A 141 8.19 1.14 0.88
CA VAL A 141 8.21 2.56 0.55
C VAL A 141 8.27 3.37 1.83
N PHE A 142 9.25 4.27 1.90
CA PHE A 142 9.47 5.17 3.04
C PHE A 142 9.20 6.60 2.59
N THR A 143 8.32 7.32 3.29
CA THR A 143 8.09 8.76 3.07
C THR A 143 8.59 9.56 4.25
N GLU A 144 9.07 10.77 3.98
CA GLU A 144 9.48 11.72 5.03
C GLU A 144 8.29 12.56 5.48
N ALA A 145 8.25 12.90 6.77
CA ALA A 145 7.30 13.87 7.30
C ALA A 145 7.53 15.25 6.68
N ASN A 146 6.45 15.97 6.39
CA ASN A 146 6.47 17.34 5.92
C ASN A 146 5.35 18.16 6.58
N GLU A 147 5.10 19.39 6.14
CA GLU A 147 4.12 20.26 6.82
C GLU A 147 2.70 19.69 6.69
N GLY A 148 2.19 19.13 7.80
CA GLY A 148 0.86 18.53 7.85
C GLY A 148 0.78 17.07 7.39
N ARG A 149 1.91 16.40 7.15
CA ARG A 149 1.94 14.98 6.76
C ARG A 149 2.95 14.16 7.53
N HIS A 150 2.56 12.93 7.84
CA HIS A 150 3.36 11.96 8.56
C HIS A 150 4.49 11.34 7.73
N ALA A 151 5.59 10.99 8.38
CA ALA A 151 6.50 9.99 7.82
C ALA A 151 5.81 8.62 7.84
N THR A 152 6.04 7.79 6.81
CA THR A 152 5.35 6.49 6.69
C THR A 152 6.28 5.39 6.22
N ILE A 153 5.91 4.15 6.58
CA ILE A 153 6.45 2.92 6.01
C ILE A 153 5.27 2.14 5.45
N SER A 154 5.28 1.85 4.16
CA SER A 154 4.20 1.10 3.50
C SER A 154 4.75 0.01 2.58
N THR A 155 3.99 -1.05 2.37
CA THR A 155 4.35 -2.11 1.40
C THR A 155 3.53 -1.96 0.12
N VAL A 156 4.19 -2.17 -1.02
CA VAL A 156 3.59 -2.10 -2.36
C VAL A 156 3.90 -3.37 -3.12
N ASP A 157 2.89 -3.92 -3.81
CA ASP A 157 3.07 -4.96 -4.81
C ASP A 157 3.47 -4.32 -6.14
N LEU A 158 4.68 -4.60 -6.63
CA LEU A 158 5.21 -3.96 -7.83
C LEU A 158 4.51 -4.43 -9.12
N GLN A 159 3.78 -5.56 -9.08
CA GLN A 159 2.97 -6.00 -10.22
C GLN A 159 1.87 -4.99 -10.54
N PHE A 160 1.34 -4.29 -9.53
CA PHE A 160 0.37 -3.22 -9.74
C PHE A 160 0.92 -2.04 -10.52
N LEU A 161 2.23 -1.82 -10.46
CA LEU A 161 2.89 -0.78 -11.24
C LEU A 161 3.30 -1.28 -12.64
N GLY A 162 3.00 -2.55 -12.97
CA GLY A 162 3.36 -3.18 -14.22
C GLY A 162 4.80 -3.73 -14.26
N ILE A 163 5.45 -3.89 -13.10
CA ILE A 163 6.76 -4.53 -13.02
C ILE A 163 6.59 -6.05 -13.16
N ASP A 164 7.37 -6.64 -14.06
CA ASP A 164 7.35 -8.07 -14.35
C ASP A 164 7.77 -8.89 -13.11
N VAL A 165 6.95 -9.87 -12.75
CA VAL A 165 7.16 -10.77 -11.60
C VAL A 165 8.36 -11.69 -11.75
N ASP A 166 8.79 -11.96 -12.98
CA ASP A 166 9.87 -12.89 -13.30
C ASP A 166 11.18 -12.18 -13.64
N GLN A 167 11.24 -10.85 -13.49
CA GLN A 167 12.42 -10.04 -13.74
C GLN A 167 12.80 -9.21 -12.52
N ASP A 168 14.10 -9.05 -12.30
CA ASP A 168 14.60 -8.06 -11.35
C ASP A 168 14.52 -6.67 -11.98
N MET A 169 14.30 -5.65 -11.14
CA MET A 169 14.31 -4.26 -11.50
C MET A 169 15.73 -3.81 -11.86
N THR A 170 16.11 -4.04 -13.11
CA THR A 170 17.43 -3.71 -13.66
C THR A 170 17.38 -2.51 -14.60
N GLY A 171 16.21 -2.21 -15.16
CA GLY A 171 16.00 -1.08 -16.07
C GLY A 171 15.86 0.25 -15.34
N LEU A 172 16.36 1.32 -15.96
CA LEU A 172 16.05 2.69 -15.49
C LEU A 172 14.55 2.99 -15.57
N MET A 173 13.86 2.45 -16.58
CA MET A 173 12.43 2.66 -16.76
C MET A 173 11.62 2.06 -15.61
N ASP A 174 11.91 0.82 -15.23
CA ASP A 174 11.29 0.14 -14.08
C ASP A 174 11.44 0.95 -12.79
N LYS A 175 12.61 1.54 -12.58
CA LYS A 175 12.86 2.43 -11.43
C LYS A 175 12.04 3.72 -11.49
N VAL A 176 11.89 4.32 -12.67
CA VAL A 176 11.05 5.51 -12.84
C VAL A 176 9.57 5.17 -12.63
N ILE A 177 9.11 4.00 -13.09
CA ILE A 177 7.76 3.49 -12.81
C ILE A 177 7.52 3.41 -11.29
N CYS A 178 8.51 2.98 -10.51
CA CYS A 178 8.38 2.88 -9.06
C CYS A 178 8.15 4.23 -8.35
N LEU A 179 8.32 5.38 -9.02
CA LEU A 179 7.89 6.66 -8.46
C LEU A 179 6.36 6.73 -8.23
N ALA A 180 5.59 5.86 -8.86
CA ALA A 180 4.15 5.68 -8.63
C ALA A 180 3.82 4.90 -7.36
N ALA A 181 4.80 4.21 -6.74
CA ALA A 181 4.58 3.35 -5.58
C ALA A 181 3.85 4.02 -4.39
N PRO A 182 4.06 5.31 -4.08
CA PRO A 182 3.28 5.99 -3.03
C PRO A 182 1.78 5.97 -3.26
N TYR A 183 1.29 5.79 -4.49
CA TYR A 183 -0.14 5.78 -4.81
C TYR A 183 -0.77 4.38 -4.78
N ALA A 184 0.04 3.33 -4.54
CA ALA A 184 -0.41 1.94 -4.49
C ALA A 184 -0.05 1.20 -3.18
N PRO A 185 -0.10 1.84 -1.99
CA PRO A 185 0.19 1.14 -0.75
C PRO A 185 -0.90 0.10 -0.46
N LEU A 186 -0.47 -1.06 -0.03
CA LEU A 186 -1.35 -2.13 0.44
C LEU A 186 -1.58 -2.00 1.94
N ASP A 187 -0.52 -1.76 2.70
CA ASP A 187 -0.50 -1.56 4.13
C ASP A 187 0.56 -0.53 4.50
N GLY A 188 0.49 -0.02 5.72
CA GLY A 188 1.59 0.73 6.30
C GLY A 188 1.30 1.24 7.69
N ILE A 189 2.31 1.91 8.26
CA ILE A 189 2.25 2.65 9.52
C ILE A 189 2.78 4.07 9.30
N ASN A 190 2.27 5.02 10.07
CA ASN A 190 2.76 6.40 10.11
C ASN A 190 3.44 6.77 11.44
N ASP A 191 4.08 7.94 11.50
CA ASP A 191 4.81 8.39 12.69
C ASP A 191 3.91 8.93 13.83
N ALA A 192 2.58 8.93 13.67
CA ALA A 192 1.61 9.04 14.76
C ALA A 192 1.27 7.67 15.40
N GLY A 193 1.65 6.56 14.74
CA GLY A 193 1.30 5.22 15.17
C GLY A 193 -0.06 4.75 14.67
N VAL A 194 -0.55 5.30 13.57
CA VAL A 194 -1.72 4.79 12.85
C VAL A 194 -1.26 3.81 11.77
N SER A 195 -1.88 2.64 11.75
CA SER A 195 -1.68 1.62 10.71
C SER A 195 -2.97 1.38 9.96
N CYS A 196 -2.88 1.14 8.67
CA CYS A 196 -4.02 0.84 7.80
C CYS A 196 -3.68 -0.31 6.86
N GLY A 197 -4.63 -1.22 6.64
CA GLY A 197 -4.56 -2.25 5.61
C GLY A 197 -5.83 -2.31 4.78
N ILE A 198 -5.69 -2.77 3.53
CA ILE A 198 -6.78 -3.00 2.56
C ILE A 198 -6.90 -4.49 2.20
N TYR A 199 -8.14 -4.99 2.08
CA TYR A 199 -8.46 -6.40 1.83
C TYR A 199 -9.61 -6.53 0.84
N MET A 200 -9.52 -7.49 -0.08
CA MET A 200 -10.60 -7.76 -1.03
C MET A 200 -11.78 -8.45 -0.37
N THR A 201 -12.99 -8.00 -0.64
CA THR A 201 -14.24 -8.54 -0.07
C THR A 201 -15.08 -9.36 -1.05
N TYR A 202 -14.75 -9.32 -2.34
CA TYR A 202 -15.40 -10.10 -3.42
C TYR A 202 -16.93 -9.94 -3.52
N GLN A 203 -17.47 -8.81 -3.09
CA GLN A 203 -18.90 -8.52 -3.04
C GLN A 203 -19.57 -8.61 -4.42
N GLY A 204 -20.74 -9.25 -4.49
CA GLY A 204 -21.57 -9.34 -5.71
C GLY A 204 -21.99 -10.77 -6.10
N GLY A 205 -21.70 -11.77 -5.27
CA GLY A 205 -22.08 -13.16 -5.50
C GLY A 205 -21.31 -13.83 -6.64
N GLU A 206 -21.93 -14.04 -7.80
CA GLU A 206 -21.29 -14.75 -8.93
C GLU A 206 -20.23 -13.91 -9.66
N GLU A 207 -20.45 -12.59 -9.72
CA GLU A 207 -19.51 -11.64 -10.32
C GLU A 207 -19.16 -10.59 -9.27
N THR A 208 -17.87 -10.33 -9.07
CA THR A 208 -17.46 -9.26 -8.15
C THR A 208 -17.79 -7.89 -8.74
N VAL A 209 -18.40 -7.06 -7.93
CA VAL A 209 -18.78 -5.68 -8.25
C VAL A 209 -17.98 -4.73 -7.38
N ALA A 210 -17.30 -3.78 -8.01
CA ALA A 210 -16.55 -2.72 -7.34
C ALA A 210 -17.47 -1.71 -6.67
N THR A 211 -17.03 -1.13 -5.55
CA THR A 211 -17.66 0.08 -5.00
C THR A 211 -17.41 1.23 -5.97
N SER A 212 -18.42 2.04 -6.26
CA SER A 212 -18.26 3.20 -7.14
C SER A 212 -19.33 4.21 -6.77
N GLN A 213 -19.10 4.91 -5.67
CA GLN A 213 -20.01 5.94 -5.17
C GLN A 213 -20.05 7.12 -6.16
N ASP A 214 -21.12 7.90 -6.15
CA ASP A 214 -21.28 9.07 -7.04
C ASP A 214 -22.14 10.11 -6.32
N THR A 215 -21.50 10.87 -5.43
CA THR A 215 -22.10 11.93 -4.63
C THR A 215 -21.39 13.27 -4.89
N ASP A 216 -21.66 14.29 -4.08
CA ASP A 216 -20.97 15.60 -4.19
C ASP A 216 -19.59 15.60 -3.50
N LYS A 217 -19.14 14.46 -2.97
CA LYS A 217 -17.85 14.34 -2.29
C LYS A 217 -16.71 14.19 -3.31
N PRO A 218 -15.48 14.57 -2.94
CA PRO A 218 -14.30 14.26 -3.75
C PRO A 218 -14.04 12.74 -3.83
N ASP A 219 -13.38 12.31 -4.90
CA ASP A 219 -13.27 10.91 -5.31
C ASP A 219 -11.90 10.34 -4.99
N PHE A 220 -11.85 9.15 -4.39
CA PHE A 220 -10.59 8.44 -4.16
C PHE A 220 -10.70 6.98 -4.59
N THR A 221 -9.61 6.49 -5.18
CA THR A 221 -9.44 5.06 -5.44
C THR A 221 -8.98 4.32 -4.19
N SER A 222 -9.10 3.00 -4.18
CA SER A 222 -8.89 2.23 -2.95
C SER A 222 -7.50 2.44 -2.32
N THR A 223 -6.43 2.37 -3.12
CA THR A 223 -5.06 2.53 -2.61
C THR A 223 -4.73 3.99 -2.27
N THR A 224 -5.36 4.95 -2.95
CA THR A 224 -5.13 6.38 -2.69
C THR A 224 -5.85 6.83 -1.42
N LEU A 225 -7.00 6.25 -1.08
CA LEU A 225 -7.63 6.44 0.22
C LEU A 225 -6.74 5.92 1.36
N LEU A 226 -6.13 4.74 1.19
CA LEU A 226 -5.15 4.21 2.16
C LEU A 226 -3.96 5.15 2.31
N ARG A 227 -3.39 5.65 1.20
CA ARG A 227 -2.30 6.63 1.21
C ARG A 227 -2.70 7.89 2.00
N LEU A 228 -3.91 8.38 1.78
CA LEU A 228 -4.45 9.54 2.47
C LEU A 228 -4.55 9.32 3.99
N ILE A 229 -5.06 8.16 4.42
CA ILE A 229 -5.11 7.79 5.84
C ILE A 229 -3.70 7.78 6.44
N LEU A 230 -2.72 7.15 5.77
CA LEU A 230 -1.36 7.09 6.30
C LEU A 230 -0.69 8.47 6.39
N ASP A 231 -0.93 9.37 5.43
CA ASP A 231 -0.31 10.71 5.44
C ASP A 231 -0.91 11.66 6.48
N TYR A 232 -2.21 11.59 6.74
CA TYR A 232 -2.91 12.67 7.44
C TYR A 232 -3.62 12.28 8.73
N ALA A 233 -3.78 10.98 9.05
CA ALA A 233 -4.46 10.57 10.28
C ALA A 233 -3.51 10.49 11.49
N ASP A 234 -3.84 11.20 12.57
CA ASP A 234 -3.19 11.04 13.88
C ASP A 234 -3.84 9.93 14.74
N SER A 235 -5.04 9.46 14.39
CA SER A 235 -5.82 8.47 15.15
C SER A 235 -6.79 7.65 14.28
N VAL A 236 -7.38 6.59 14.86
CA VAL A 236 -8.47 5.84 14.21
C VAL A 236 -9.67 6.75 13.90
N GLU A 237 -10.02 7.67 14.80
CA GLU A 237 -11.14 8.59 14.55
C GLU A 237 -10.90 9.48 13.33
N GLU A 238 -9.69 10.02 13.18
CA GLU A 238 -9.34 10.83 12.01
C GLU A 238 -9.27 10.01 10.73
N ALA A 239 -8.79 8.76 10.79
CA ALA A 239 -8.83 7.85 9.65
C ALA A 239 -10.27 7.56 9.19
N VAL A 240 -11.20 7.40 10.14
CA VAL A 240 -12.63 7.25 9.85
C VAL A 240 -13.20 8.55 9.26
N GLU A 241 -12.83 9.71 9.80
CA GLU A 241 -13.26 11.02 9.27
C GLU A 241 -12.79 11.21 7.83
N ILE A 242 -11.53 10.89 7.54
CA ILE A 242 -10.96 10.87 6.20
C ILE A 242 -11.82 9.96 5.32
N ALA A 243 -11.96 8.67 5.65
CA ALA A 243 -12.75 7.74 4.83
C ALA A 243 -14.20 8.18 4.60
N SER A 244 -14.82 8.86 5.58
CA SER A 244 -16.18 9.37 5.46
C SER A 244 -16.31 10.62 4.58
N SER A 245 -15.22 11.33 4.32
CA SER A 245 -15.19 12.60 3.60
C SER A 245 -15.06 12.46 2.08
N TYR A 246 -14.79 11.25 1.60
CA TYR A 246 -14.59 10.96 0.18
C TYR A 246 -15.57 9.89 -0.32
N ASP A 247 -15.81 9.90 -1.63
CA ASP A 247 -16.42 8.79 -2.34
C ASP A 247 -15.36 7.77 -2.74
N LEU A 248 -15.67 6.49 -2.50
CA LEU A 248 -14.78 5.39 -2.83
C LEU A 248 -15.10 4.83 -4.23
N HIS A 249 -14.06 4.76 -5.06
CA HIS A 249 -14.07 4.09 -6.36
C HIS A 249 -13.07 2.94 -6.35
N ASP A 250 -13.58 1.73 -6.18
CA ASP A 250 -12.68 0.60 -6.04
C ASP A 250 -11.92 0.30 -7.34
N SER A 251 -10.61 0.15 -7.17
CA SER A 251 -9.69 -0.23 -8.25
C SER A 251 -9.89 -1.68 -8.68
N ALA A 252 -9.33 -2.06 -9.83
CA ALA A 252 -9.22 -3.45 -10.27
C ALA A 252 -10.54 -4.19 -10.60
N ASN A 253 -11.68 -3.48 -10.69
CA ASN A 253 -13.01 -4.08 -10.82
C ASN A 253 -13.33 -5.09 -9.69
N THR A 254 -12.79 -4.87 -8.50
CA THR A 254 -13.10 -5.66 -7.31
C THR A 254 -13.60 -4.76 -6.18
N SER A 255 -13.96 -5.33 -5.04
CA SER A 255 -14.40 -4.59 -3.85
C SER A 255 -13.42 -4.77 -2.70
N TYR A 256 -13.33 -3.74 -1.85
CA TYR A 256 -12.44 -3.75 -0.70
C TYR A 256 -13.10 -3.26 0.58
N HIS A 257 -12.53 -3.68 1.70
CA HIS A 257 -12.70 -3.04 3.00
C HIS A 257 -11.32 -2.78 3.63
N TYR A 258 -11.31 -2.04 4.74
CA TYR A 258 -10.08 -1.63 5.41
C TYR A 258 -10.14 -1.97 6.87
N MET A 259 -8.96 -2.14 7.46
CA MET A 259 -8.79 -2.15 8.91
C MET A 259 -7.79 -1.07 9.27
N VAL A 260 -8.16 -0.23 10.23
CA VAL A 260 -7.30 0.82 10.79
C VAL A 260 -7.11 0.56 12.28
N ALA A 261 -5.91 0.78 12.79
CA ALA A 261 -5.63 0.75 14.22
C ALA A 261 -4.65 1.86 14.60
N ASP A 262 -4.68 2.31 15.85
CA ASP A 262 -3.76 3.33 16.36
C ASP A 262 -3.03 2.92 17.65
N SER A 263 -2.05 3.73 18.03
CA SER A 263 -1.19 3.52 19.19
C SER A 263 -1.91 3.46 20.54
N THR A 264 -3.21 3.82 20.60
CA THR A 264 -4.03 3.73 21.81
C THR A 264 -4.66 2.34 22.01
N GLY A 265 -4.56 1.47 21.00
CA GLY A 265 -5.22 0.15 20.97
C GLY A 265 -6.64 0.18 20.39
N LYS A 266 -7.10 1.34 19.89
CA LYS A 266 -8.34 1.42 19.13
C LYS A 266 -8.16 0.84 17.74
N SER A 267 -9.21 0.24 17.21
CA SER A 267 -9.28 -0.15 15.81
C SER A 267 -10.69 0.00 15.25
N ALA A 268 -10.76 0.15 13.93
CA ALA A 268 -12.00 0.21 13.19
C ALA A 268 -11.88 -0.56 11.86
N ILE A 269 -12.96 -1.21 11.47
CA ILE A 269 -13.11 -1.87 10.18
C ILE A 269 -14.07 -1.02 9.35
N LEU A 270 -13.66 -0.68 8.13
CA LEU A 270 -14.35 0.22 7.21
C LEU A 270 -14.87 -0.58 6.02
N GLU A 271 -16.19 -0.80 5.94
CA GLU A 271 -16.81 -1.64 4.90
C GLU A 271 -17.84 -0.84 4.10
N TRP A 272 -17.87 -1.02 2.78
CA TRP A 272 -18.87 -0.37 1.93
C TRP A 272 -19.91 -1.40 1.52
N THR A 273 -21.13 -1.27 2.05
CA THR A 273 -22.22 -2.21 1.77
C THR A 273 -23.54 -1.48 1.53
N ASN A 274 -24.48 -2.17 0.89
CA ASN A 274 -25.85 -1.71 0.68
C ASN A 274 -26.78 -2.34 1.74
N ASP A 275 -27.41 -1.51 2.58
CA ASP A 275 -28.32 -1.95 3.66
C ASP A 275 -29.54 -2.75 3.18
N SER A 276 -29.88 -2.65 1.89
CA SER A 276 -31.02 -3.34 1.29
C SER A 276 -30.62 -4.58 0.49
N ALA A 277 -29.35 -4.99 0.55
CA ALA A 277 -28.81 -6.11 -0.22
C ALA A 277 -28.03 -7.10 0.66
N VAL A 278 -28.07 -8.35 0.25
CA VAL A 278 -27.10 -9.40 0.63
C VAL A 278 -26.10 -9.57 -0.50
N ASP A 279 -24.99 -10.28 -0.26
CA ASP A 279 -23.90 -10.51 -1.23
C ASP A 279 -24.39 -10.81 -2.66
N THR A 280 -25.30 -11.77 -2.84
CA THR A 280 -25.84 -12.16 -4.16
C THR A 280 -26.70 -11.10 -4.88
N THR A 281 -27.07 -10.03 -4.19
CA THR A 281 -27.91 -8.94 -4.69
C THR A 281 -27.23 -7.57 -4.60
N ASP A 282 -26.04 -7.49 -4.00
CA ASP A 282 -25.24 -6.27 -3.84
C ASP A 282 -24.44 -5.97 -5.12
N ASN A 283 -25.19 -5.83 -6.21
CA ASN A 283 -24.68 -5.77 -7.58
C ASN A 283 -24.67 -4.34 -8.14
N ASP A 284 -24.81 -3.35 -7.28
CA ASP A 284 -24.75 -1.92 -7.62
C ASP A 284 -23.85 -1.20 -6.62
N GLY A 285 -22.57 -1.08 -6.97
CA GLY A 285 -21.54 -0.44 -6.15
C GLY A 285 -21.81 1.02 -5.81
N SER A 286 -22.68 1.71 -6.56
CA SER A 286 -23.07 3.10 -6.29
C SER A 286 -24.01 3.24 -5.09
N GLN A 287 -24.70 2.16 -4.72
CA GLN A 287 -25.62 2.14 -3.58
C GLN A 287 -24.93 1.79 -2.26
N ARG A 288 -23.63 1.44 -2.31
CA ARG A 288 -22.87 1.10 -1.11
C ARG A 288 -22.53 2.35 -0.30
N THR A 289 -22.55 2.19 1.01
CA THR A 289 -22.24 3.26 1.97
C THR A 289 -21.26 2.75 2.99
N LEU A 290 -20.37 3.62 3.47
CA LEU A 290 -19.42 3.31 4.52
C LEU A 290 -20.13 2.90 5.82
N LYS A 291 -19.78 1.71 6.31
CA LYS A 291 -20.09 1.16 7.63
C LYS A 291 -18.81 1.08 8.42
N VAL A 292 -18.85 1.55 9.66
CA VAL A 292 -17.69 1.58 10.55
C VAL A 292 -17.97 0.67 11.74
N VAL A 293 -17.09 -0.30 11.95
CA VAL A 293 -17.16 -1.24 13.08
C VAL A 293 -15.94 -1.00 13.97
N TYR A 294 -16.13 -0.30 15.09
CA TYR A 294 -15.09 -0.11 16.10
C TYR A 294 -14.93 -1.36 16.95
N ASN A 295 -13.72 -1.62 17.46
CA ASN A 295 -13.43 -2.75 18.34
C ASN A 295 -14.20 -2.74 19.66
N ASP A 296 -14.80 -1.62 20.06
CA ASP A 296 -15.66 -1.50 21.23
C ASP A 296 -17.16 -1.44 20.91
N GLN A 297 -17.54 -1.56 19.63
CA GLN A 297 -18.90 -1.43 19.11
C GLN A 297 -19.25 -2.49 18.05
N ASP A 298 -18.68 -3.68 18.16
CA ASP A 298 -18.84 -4.78 17.21
C ASP A 298 -19.84 -5.86 17.67
N SER A 299 -20.61 -5.60 18.73
CA SER A 299 -21.58 -6.58 19.25
C SER A 299 -22.67 -7.00 18.26
N ALA A 300 -22.87 -6.21 17.21
CA ALA A 300 -23.79 -6.54 16.13
C ALA A 300 -23.23 -7.65 15.22
N ILE A 301 -21.91 -7.80 15.13
CA ILE A 301 -21.23 -8.78 14.27
C ILE A 301 -21.36 -10.19 14.83
N GLY A 302 -21.15 -10.37 16.14
CA GLY A 302 -21.27 -11.67 16.80
C GLY A 302 -20.88 -11.65 18.28
N GLU A 303 -21.23 -12.74 18.99
CA GLU A 303 -20.93 -12.87 20.43
C GLU A 303 -19.42 -12.94 20.72
N ARG A 304 -18.64 -13.49 19.79
CA ARG A 304 -17.18 -13.62 19.92
C ARG A 304 -16.50 -12.27 19.77
N GLU A 305 -16.90 -11.52 18.76
CA GLU A 305 -16.44 -10.18 18.45
C GLU A 305 -16.74 -9.27 19.65
N ALA A 306 -18.00 -9.27 20.13
CA ALA A 306 -18.44 -8.50 21.30
C ALA A 306 -17.66 -8.76 22.61
N ALA A 307 -17.07 -9.95 22.73
CA ALA A 307 -16.33 -10.38 23.90
C ALA A 307 -14.83 -10.09 23.82
N SER A 308 -14.35 -9.60 22.66
CA SER A 308 -12.94 -9.39 22.37
C SER A 308 -12.61 -7.89 22.41
N ASN A 309 -11.39 -7.53 22.82
CA ASN A 309 -10.88 -6.16 22.72
C ASN A 309 -9.99 -5.96 21.47
N TYR A 310 -9.93 -6.98 20.62
CA TYR A 310 -9.16 -7.02 19.38
C TYR A 310 -10.10 -7.32 18.22
N GLN A 311 -9.66 -6.98 17.01
CA GLN A 311 -10.40 -7.19 15.78
C GLN A 311 -9.62 -8.08 14.83
N VAL A 312 -10.35 -8.80 13.98
CA VAL A 312 -9.80 -9.65 12.91
C VAL A 312 -10.50 -9.28 11.61
N VAL A 313 -9.77 -9.27 10.51
CA VAL A 313 -10.28 -9.02 9.15
C VAL A 313 -9.66 -10.02 8.17
N THR A 314 -10.45 -10.51 7.21
CA THR A 314 -9.96 -11.37 6.12
C THR A 314 -10.57 -10.95 4.77
N ASN A 315 -11.14 -11.86 3.99
CA ASN A 315 -11.61 -11.58 2.62
C ASN A 315 -13.13 -11.60 2.46
N PHE A 316 -13.85 -11.21 3.51
CA PHE A 316 -15.31 -11.19 3.51
C PHE A 316 -15.84 -10.04 4.35
N VAL A 317 -17.09 -9.64 4.07
CA VAL A 317 -17.79 -8.55 4.77
C VAL A 317 -18.32 -8.97 6.14
N LEU A 318 -18.06 -8.20 7.18
CA LEU A 318 -18.53 -8.50 8.54
C LEU A 318 -19.98 -8.09 8.80
N GLN A 319 -20.54 -7.19 7.98
CA GLN A 319 -21.89 -6.65 8.19
C GLN A 319 -22.95 -7.74 8.46
N PRO A 320 -23.75 -7.61 9.54
CA PRO A 320 -24.74 -8.61 9.91
C PRO A 320 -25.78 -8.83 8.81
N GLY A 321 -26.07 -10.10 8.52
CA GLY A 321 -27.05 -10.48 7.50
C GLY A 321 -26.53 -10.37 6.05
N TYR A 322 -25.33 -9.85 5.81
CA TYR A 322 -24.81 -9.68 4.45
C TYR A 322 -24.71 -11.00 3.67
N TYR A 323 -24.44 -12.12 4.37
CA TYR A 323 -24.37 -13.46 3.79
C TYR A 323 -25.65 -14.29 4.03
N ASP A 324 -26.79 -13.66 4.31
CA ASP A 324 -28.06 -14.38 4.50
C ASP A 324 -28.44 -15.16 3.22
N GLY A 325 -28.61 -16.48 3.37
CA GLY A 325 -28.92 -17.36 2.25
C GLY A 325 -27.71 -17.72 1.36
N VAL A 326 -26.51 -17.26 1.71
CA VAL A 326 -25.26 -17.60 1.02
C VAL A 326 -24.65 -18.87 1.65
N PRO A 327 -24.27 -19.89 0.86
CA PRO A 327 -23.56 -21.05 1.37
C PRO A 327 -22.24 -20.67 2.06
N ALA A 328 -21.87 -21.36 3.13
CA ALA A 328 -20.69 -21.02 3.94
C ALA A 328 -19.39 -21.07 3.12
N GLU A 329 -19.30 -21.97 2.15
CA GLU A 329 -18.16 -22.12 1.22
C GLU A 329 -17.92 -20.90 0.30
N ASN A 330 -18.91 -20.02 0.17
CA ASN A 330 -18.80 -18.80 -0.62
C ASN A 330 -18.29 -17.61 0.22
N LYS A 331 -18.20 -17.76 1.54
CA LYS A 331 -17.66 -16.75 2.44
C LYS A 331 -16.13 -16.85 2.50
N LYS A 332 -15.47 -16.25 1.50
CA LYS A 332 -14.02 -16.36 1.29
C LYS A 332 -13.20 -15.89 2.50
N GLY A 333 -12.26 -16.74 2.94
CA GLY A 333 -11.39 -16.44 4.09
C GLY A 333 -12.03 -16.59 5.48
N ALA A 334 -13.29 -17.04 5.59
CA ALA A 334 -13.95 -17.27 6.88
C ALA A 334 -13.22 -18.32 7.76
N ASP A 335 -12.59 -19.30 7.13
CA ASP A 335 -11.76 -20.31 7.78
C ASP A 335 -10.52 -19.72 8.48
N ARG A 336 -9.80 -18.82 7.80
CA ARG A 336 -8.66 -18.09 8.37
C ARG A 336 -9.10 -17.13 9.45
N TYR A 337 -10.25 -16.48 9.28
CA TYR A 337 -10.86 -15.63 10.29
C TYR A 337 -11.14 -16.41 11.59
N ASP A 338 -11.74 -17.59 11.48
CA ASP A 338 -12.00 -18.46 12.63
C ASP A 338 -10.71 -18.96 13.27
N ARG A 339 -9.68 -19.29 12.47
CA ARG A 339 -8.38 -19.70 12.99
C ARG A 339 -7.68 -18.57 13.74
N LEU A 340 -7.68 -17.35 13.21
CA LEU A 340 -7.08 -16.19 13.89
C LEU A 340 -7.75 -15.93 15.24
N TYR A 341 -9.08 -15.98 15.30
CA TYR A 341 -9.79 -15.91 16.56
C TYR A 341 -9.42 -17.03 17.52
N GLN A 342 -9.27 -18.26 17.05
CA GLN A 342 -8.85 -19.38 17.90
C GLN A 342 -7.48 -19.12 18.55
N GLU A 343 -6.51 -18.61 17.80
CA GLU A 343 -5.18 -18.27 18.32
C GLU A 343 -5.23 -17.09 19.31
N LEU A 344 -5.97 -16.03 18.99
CA LEU A 344 -6.07 -14.84 19.83
C LEU A 344 -6.88 -15.09 21.12
N GLN A 345 -7.97 -15.87 21.05
CA GLN A 345 -8.76 -16.23 22.23
C GLN A 345 -7.96 -17.05 23.25
N ALA A 346 -6.98 -17.83 22.80
CA ALA A 346 -6.12 -18.59 23.71
C ALA A 346 -5.30 -17.68 24.63
N THR A 347 -5.14 -16.42 24.28
CA THR A 347 -4.35 -15.41 24.99
C THR A 347 -5.13 -14.14 25.33
N ASP A 348 -6.45 -14.12 25.10
CA ASP A 348 -7.30 -12.93 25.23
C ASP A 348 -6.79 -11.71 24.43
N GLY A 349 -6.19 -11.97 23.28
CA GLY A 349 -5.56 -10.96 22.43
C GLY A 349 -4.25 -10.39 22.96
N VAL A 350 -3.67 -10.98 24.01
CA VAL A 350 -2.38 -10.56 24.60
C VAL A 350 -1.26 -11.49 24.16
N VAL A 351 -0.37 -11.01 23.29
CA VAL A 351 0.78 -11.77 22.79
C VAL A 351 2.06 -11.40 23.54
N ALA A 352 3.06 -12.28 23.56
CA ALA A 352 4.32 -12.02 24.27
C ALA A 352 5.06 -10.78 23.71
N ASP A 353 5.16 -10.69 22.39
CA ASP A 353 5.87 -9.64 21.65
C ASP A 353 5.44 -9.67 20.16
N GLU A 354 6.10 -8.87 19.31
CA GLU A 354 5.86 -8.82 17.87
C GLU A 354 6.15 -10.15 17.17
N GLN A 355 7.08 -10.95 17.70
CA GLN A 355 7.38 -12.27 17.13
C GLN A 355 6.23 -13.25 17.40
N ALA A 356 5.65 -13.23 18.61
CA ALA A 356 4.47 -14.04 18.90
C ALA A 356 3.27 -13.66 18.01
N ALA A 357 3.08 -12.38 17.68
CA ALA A 357 2.10 -11.97 16.67
C ALA A 357 2.45 -12.49 15.26
N MET A 358 3.73 -12.47 14.88
CA MET A 358 4.21 -13.04 13.61
C MET A 358 3.94 -14.54 13.52
N ASP A 359 4.09 -15.28 14.62
CA ASP A 359 3.81 -16.71 14.68
C ASP A 359 2.31 -17.01 14.44
N ILE A 360 1.41 -16.14 14.91
CA ILE A 360 -0.03 -16.23 14.60
C ILE A 360 -0.28 -15.99 13.11
N LEU A 361 0.39 -15.00 12.50
CA LEU A 361 0.31 -14.78 11.04
C LEU A 361 0.82 -15.99 10.25
N GLN A 362 1.94 -16.59 10.67
CA GLN A 362 2.48 -17.80 10.06
C GLN A 362 1.48 -18.96 10.09
N ALA A 363 0.68 -19.09 11.16
CA ALA A 363 -0.32 -20.15 11.30
C ALA A 363 -1.44 -20.09 10.24
N VAL A 364 -1.64 -18.93 9.61
CA VAL A 364 -2.62 -18.72 8.52
C VAL A 364 -1.95 -18.35 7.19
N GLY A 365 -0.64 -18.59 7.06
CA GLY A 365 0.13 -18.39 5.82
C GLY A 365 -0.25 -19.39 4.72
N ARG A 366 -0.24 -18.94 3.46
CA ARG A 366 -0.89 -19.67 2.35
C ARG A 366 -0.20 -20.97 1.95
N ARG A 367 1.13 -21.09 2.00
CA ARG A 367 1.80 -22.33 1.53
C ARG A 367 1.46 -23.54 2.40
N GLY A 368 1.18 -23.30 3.68
CA GLY A 368 0.74 -24.33 4.63
C GLY A 368 -0.78 -24.49 4.71
N TRP A 369 -1.55 -23.64 4.04
CA TRP A 369 -3.02 -23.57 4.17
C TRP A 369 -3.75 -24.39 3.10
N ASP A 370 -4.94 -24.88 3.44
CA ASP A 370 -5.84 -25.56 2.50
C ASP A 370 -6.62 -24.52 1.68
N ASN A 371 -5.95 -23.99 0.65
CA ASN A 371 -6.43 -22.85 -0.12
C ASN A 371 -7.64 -23.22 -1.00
N ASP A 372 -8.70 -22.40 -0.93
CA ASP A 372 -9.90 -22.51 -1.76
C ASP A 372 -9.88 -21.58 -2.99
N ASP A 373 -8.77 -20.87 -3.20
CA ASP A 373 -8.54 -19.94 -4.31
C ASP A 373 -7.13 -20.14 -4.95
N LYS A 374 -6.74 -19.28 -5.89
CA LYS A 374 -5.46 -19.40 -6.64
C LYS A 374 -4.22 -18.85 -5.90
N ASN A 375 -4.42 -18.07 -4.83
CA ASN A 375 -3.37 -17.50 -4.01
C ASN A 375 -2.70 -18.61 -3.22
N SER A 376 -1.40 -18.79 -3.44
CA SER A 376 -0.63 -19.92 -2.92
C SER A 376 0.58 -19.49 -2.09
N CYS A 377 0.77 -18.18 -1.89
CA CYS A 377 1.90 -17.62 -1.17
C CYS A 377 1.42 -16.43 -0.32
N THR A 378 1.86 -16.36 0.92
CA THR A 378 1.85 -15.10 1.68
C THR A 378 3.08 -14.32 1.27
N VAL A 379 2.90 -13.32 0.41
CA VAL A 379 4.00 -12.53 -0.19
C VAL A 379 4.74 -11.75 0.89
N HIS A 380 4.02 -11.22 1.86
CA HIS A 380 4.61 -10.67 3.07
C HIS A 380 3.72 -10.79 4.29
N SER A 381 4.37 -10.91 5.44
CA SER A 381 3.78 -10.80 6.77
C SER A 381 4.39 -9.59 7.47
N ALA A 382 3.56 -8.72 8.03
CA ALA A 382 3.99 -7.51 8.71
C ALA A 382 3.33 -7.40 10.08
N VAL A 383 4.12 -7.15 11.12
CA VAL A 383 3.64 -6.78 12.46
C VAL A 383 4.12 -5.36 12.73
N TYR A 384 3.17 -4.44 12.78
CA TYR A 384 3.38 -3.04 13.10
C TYR A 384 3.17 -2.85 14.60
N ASN A 385 4.22 -2.42 15.30
CA ASN A 385 4.07 -1.94 16.67
C ASN A 385 3.71 -0.46 16.62
N LEU A 386 2.44 -0.18 16.90
CA LEU A 386 1.82 1.13 16.77
C LEU A 386 2.36 2.11 17.82
N THR A 387 2.69 1.60 19.01
CA THR A 387 3.24 2.38 20.12
C THR A 387 4.70 2.77 19.88
N GLN A 388 5.51 1.83 19.39
CA GLN A 388 6.94 2.05 19.11
C GLN A 388 7.20 2.63 17.70
N LYS A 389 6.19 2.62 16.82
CA LYS A 389 6.25 3.10 15.44
C LYS A 389 7.29 2.33 14.63
N THR A 390 7.28 1.01 14.81
CA THR A 390 8.18 0.06 14.14
C THR A 390 7.38 -0.97 13.35
N VAL A 391 8.07 -1.64 12.44
CA VAL A 391 7.51 -2.80 11.72
C VAL A 391 8.52 -3.95 11.73
N LEU A 392 8.04 -5.14 12.07
CA LEU A 392 8.68 -6.43 11.82
C LEU A 392 8.06 -7.02 10.56
N TRP A 393 8.85 -7.21 9.51
CA TRP A 393 8.37 -7.59 8.18
C TRP A 393 9.11 -8.82 7.66
N VAL A 394 8.37 -9.82 7.17
CA VAL A 394 8.90 -11.09 6.67
C VAL A 394 8.40 -11.32 5.26
N THR A 395 9.29 -11.68 4.35
CA THR A 395 8.95 -11.95 2.96
C THR A 395 8.70 -13.43 2.67
N ASN A 396 7.66 -13.67 1.87
CA ASN A 396 7.36 -14.94 1.21
C ASN A 396 7.44 -16.15 2.17
N GLU A 397 6.87 -16.04 3.37
CA GLU A 397 6.80 -17.10 4.40
C GLU A 397 8.17 -17.67 4.84
N ASN A 398 9.25 -16.91 4.65
CA ASN A 398 10.59 -17.31 5.09
C ASN A 398 10.82 -16.96 6.58
N TYR A 399 9.91 -17.38 7.48
CA TYR A 399 9.90 -17.00 8.90
C TYR A 399 11.17 -17.42 9.66
N ASP A 400 11.80 -18.52 9.25
CA ASP A 400 13.00 -19.06 9.89
C ASP A 400 14.33 -18.54 9.28
N ASP A 401 14.28 -17.72 8.23
CA ASP A 401 15.47 -17.17 7.57
C ASP A 401 15.72 -15.72 8.01
N PRO A 402 16.76 -15.45 8.82
CA PRO A 402 17.08 -14.09 9.24
C PRO A 402 17.37 -13.12 8.07
N GLY A 403 17.73 -13.61 6.89
CA GLY A 403 17.90 -12.79 5.68
C GLY A 403 16.59 -12.41 4.99
N ALA A 404 15.45 -12.91 5.47
CA ALA A 404 14.11 -12.59 4.99
C ALA A 404 13.31 -11.74 5.98
N VAL A 405 13.85 -11.50 7.18
CA VAL A 405 13.25 -10.70 8.24
C VAL A 405 13.87 -9.31 8.24
N PHE A 406 13.02 -8.29 8.18
CA PHE A 406 13.41 -6.89 8.17
C PHE A 406 12.72 -6.15 9.31
N THR A 407 13.43 -5.20 9.91
CA THR A 407 12.87 -4.32 10.94
C THR A 407 13.16 -2.88 10.62
N PHE A 408 12.14 -2.04 10.69
CA PHE A 408 12.24 -0.61 10.43
C PHE A 408 11.56 0.21 11.54
N SER A 409 11.95 1.47 11.66
CA SER A 409 11.47 2.39 12.72
C SER A 409 11.23 3.78 12.15
N LEU A 410 10.09 4.37 12.49
CA LEU A 410 9.81 5.80 12.31
C LEU A 410 10.17 6.64 13.55
N ALA A 411 10.38 5.99 14.71
CA ALA A 411 10.87 6.67 15.90
C ALA A 411 12.30 7.19 15.66
N ARG A 412 12.51 8.49 15.88
CA ARG A 412 13.80 9.19 15.77
C ARG A 412 14.57 9.23 17.08
#